data_AF-A0A961H2T3-F1
#
_entry.id   AF-A0A961H2T3-F1
#
_cell.length_a   1.000
_cell.length_b   1.000
_cell.length_c   1.000
_cell.angle_alpha   90.00
_cell.angle_beta   90.00
_cell.angle_gamma   90.00
#
_symmetry.space_group_name_H-M   'P 1'
#
loop_
_entity.id
_entity.type
_entity.pdbx_description
1 polymer ?
#
loop_
_entity_poly.entity_id
_entity_poly.type
_entity_poly.pdbx_seq_one_letter_code
_entity_poly.pdbx_strand_id
1 'polypeptide(L)'
;MKTSTGLRLVLTLAVMLLPVLTLRGEEFPTEPLTLSADLNGDGVPEQISRRKVGADDQLGTFFQILVKDAQGTVLWKSPEVLAVDHPLAFGEWDFGISLPQFAADIDHDGKVELIVPAPQSDVSPTTFRLFRWNGAAFAPLQVKALTGKAQTGAAFRWTANPTPSSYWVEKWIGTSAEGGWVVKLVTMPEGGDLMTAVAVMAAKSDGFELVRWIESPAALGNEGGESVGVRPDSYRARLSAQDHVNSSGTPLRKVIEVLRQDRANVHRGTHRDKEDDVDVFFTTPENREGMSQQPLKVVGGSKTEATILSGTPVVEVQISNDGLQVEVISP
;
A
#
# COMPACT_ATOMS: atom_id res chain seq x y z
N MET A 1 22.37 -38.64 -81.87
CA MET A 1 21.85 -39.53 -80.81
C MET A 1 22.68 -39.30 -79.56
N LYS A 2 22.04 -38.93 -78.43
CA LYS A 2 22.39 -39.23 -77.02
C LYS A 2 23.85 -38.94 -76.58
N THR A 3 24.17 -38.18 -75.54
CA THR A 3 23.48 -37.82 -74.29
C THR A 3 24.39 -36.80 -73.58
N SER A 4 23.82 -35.74 -73.01
CA SER A 4 24.54 -34.77 -72.18
C SER A 4 24.83 -35.36 -70.80
N THR A 5 26.06 -35.20 -70.32
CA THR A 5 26.49 -35.56 -68.97
C THR A 5 26.11 -34.42 -68.04
N GLY A 6 25.14 -34.66 -67.16
CA GLY A 6 24.69 -33.71 -66.16
C GLY A 6 25.70 -33.55 -65.03
N LEU A 7 26.22 -32.33 -64.88
CA LEU A 7 26.95 -31.87 -63.70
C LEU A 7 25.92 -31.59 -62.60
N ARG A 8 25.90 -32.40 -61.53
CA ARG A 8 25.11 -32.12 -60.33
C ARG A 8 25.77 -30.99 -59.54
N LEU A 9 25.17 -29.81 -59.59
CA LEU A 9 25.45 -28.71 -58.68
C LEU A 9 24.91 -29.06 -57.29
N VAL A 10 25.78 -29.37 -56.34
CA VAL A 10 25.42 -29.48 -54.92
C VAL A 10 25.34 -28.05 -54.37
N LEU A 11 24.12 -27.54 -54.24
CA LEU A 11 23.86 -26.28 -53.56
C LEU A 11 24.05 -26.51 -52.05
N THR A 12 25.20 -26.10 -51.52
CA THR A 12 25.45 -26.12 -50.08
C THR A 12 24.71 -24.93 -49.47
N LEU A 13 23.58 -25.20 -48.82
CA LEU A 13 22.80 -24.20 -48.10
C LEU A 13 23.59 -23.77 -46.86
N ALA A 14 24.32 -22.65 -46.96
CA ALA A 14 24.90 -22.01 -45.79
C ALA A 14 23.75 -21.39 -44.96
N VAL A 15 23.29 -22.12 -43.95
CA VAL A 15 22.42 -21.58 -42.91
C VAL A 15 23.26 -20.60 -42.10
N MET A 16 23.14 -19.30 -42.39
CA MET A 16 23.60 -18.28 -41.46
C MET A 16 22.74 -18.39 -40.21
N LEU A 17 23.33 -18.98 -39.16
CA LEU A 17 22.87 -18.82 -37.78
C LEU A 17 23.03 -17.35 -37.42
N LEU A 18 21.96 -16.58 -37.64
CA LEU A 18 21.78 -15.30 -36.95
C LEU A 18 21.88 -15.58 -35.45
N PRO A 19 22.65 -14.79 -34.68
CA PRO A 19 22.51 -14.86 -33.24
C PRO A 19 21.05 -14.54 -32.94
N VAL A 20 20.36 -15.50 -32.33
CA VAL A 20 19.12 -15.21 -31.60
C VAL A 20 19.55 -14.19 -30.56
N LEU A 21 19.30 -12.91 -30.83
CA LEU A 21 19.18 -11.94 -29.77
C LEU A 21 18.06 -12.51 -28.90
N THR A 22 18.44 -13.16 -27.80
CA THR A 22 17.60 -13.21 -26.62
C THR A 22 17.24 -11.76 -26.35
N LEU A 23 16.05 -11.36 -26.80
CA LEU A 23 15.34 -10.24 -26.22
C LEU A 23 15.33 -10.54 -24.72
N ARG A 24 16.24 -9.89 -23.98
CA ARG A 24 16.05 -9.69 -22.55
C ARG A 24 14.63 -9.14 -22.44
N GLY A 25 13.78 -9.90 -21.78
CA GLY A 25 12.41 -9.47 -21.52
C GLY A 25 12.44 -8.03 -21.06
N GLU A 26 11.66 -7.18 -21.73
CA GLU A 26 11.48 -5.81 -21.31
C GLU A 26 11.19 -5.82 -19.80
N GLU A 27 11.97 -5.05 -19.04
CA GLU A 27 11.67 -4.79 -17.64
C GLU A 27 10.32 -4.07 -17.61
N PHE A 28 9.24 -4.83 -17.42
CA PHE A 28 7.92 -4.26 -17.19
C PHE A 28 8.01 -3.40 -15.92
N PRO A 29 7.81 -2.07 -15.99
CA PRO A 29 7.79 -1.25 -14.80
C PRO A 29 6.54 -1.63 -14.01
N THR A 30 6.72 -2.43 -12.96
CA THR A 30 5.66 -2.77 -12.01
C THR A 30 6.00 -2.13 -10.69
N GLU A 31 5.60 -0.89 -10.47
CA GLU A 31 5.42 -0.37 -9.11
C GLU A 31 4.05 0.33 -9.07
N PRO A 32 3.16 0.03 -8.10
CA PRO A 32 3.47 0.40 -6.73
C PRO A 32 2.93 -0.54 -5.62
N LEU A 33 3.80 -0.80 -4.66
CA LEU A 33 3.57 -0.58 -3.23
C LEU A 33 4.96 -0.21 -2.73
N THR A 34 5.17 1.04 -2.35
CA THR A 34 6.44 1.47 -1.76
C THR A 34 6.19 1.76 -0.30
N LEU A 35 6.51 0.80 0.56
CA LEU A 35 6.60 1.07 1.99
C LEU A 35 7.94 1.75 2.25
N SER A 36 8.02 2.50 3.34
CA SER A 36 9.28 3.10 3.78
C SER A 36 9.45 2.88 5.28
N ALA A 37 10.62 2.42 5.67
CA ALA A 37 10.99 2.21 7.07
C ALA A 37 12.51 2.34 7.22
N ASP A 38 12.95 2.91 8.33
CA ASP A 38 14.37 2.93 8.69
C ASP A 38 14.75 1.56 9.24
N LEU A 39 15.27 0.69 8.36
CA LEU A 39 15.62 -0.70 8.65
C LEU A 39 16.94 -0.82 9.40
N ASN A 40 17.81 0.19 9.28
CA ASN A 40 19.17 0.14 9.78
C ASN A 40 19.41 1.06 11.00
N GLY A 41 18.45 1.95 11.32
CA GLY A 41 18.47 2.87 12.45
C GLY A 41 19.30 4.14 12.22
N ASP A 42 19.61 4.50 10.98
CA ASP A 42 20.42 5.69 10.64
C ASP A 42 19.58 6.97 10.47
N GLY A 43 18.26 6.88 10.61
CA GLY A 43 17.31 7.99 10.46
C GLY A 43 16.91 8.27 9.01
N VAL A 44 17.38 7.50 8.04
CA VAL A 44 17.03 7.59 6.63
C VAL A 44 16.26 6.32 6.22
N PRO A 45 14.97 6.43 5.87
CA PRO A 45 14.18 5.25 5.57
C PRO A 45 14.59 4.58 4.25
N GLU A 46 14.73 3.26 4.28
CA GLU A 46 14.79 2.41 3.08
C GLU A 46 13.40 2.27 2.43
N GLN A 47 13.41 2.04 1.12
CA GLN A 47 12.21 1.74 0.35
C GLN A 47 12.01 0.24 0.21
N ILE A 48 10.79 -0.23 0.46
CA ILE A 48 10.38 -1.61 0.26
C ILE A 48 9.39 -1.61 -0.90
N SER A 49 9.79 -2.17 -2.04
CA SER A 49 8.98 -2.24 -3.24
C SER A 49 8.76 -3.68 -3.71
N ARG A 50 8.00 -3.85 -4.79
CA ARG A 50 7.69 -5.15 -5.37
C ARG A 50 7.94 -5.14 -6.88
N ARG A 51 8.33 -6.29 -7.42
CA ARG A 51 8.48 -6.52 -8.87
C ARG A 51 7.76 -7.80 -9.24
N LYS A 52 6.97 -7.78 -10.31
CA LYS A 52 6.33 -9.01 -10.82
C LYS A 52 7.39 -10.01 -11.28
N VAL A 53 7.29 -11.25 -10.81
CA VAL A 53 8.21 -12.36 -11.21
C VAL A 53 7.53 -13.41 -12.08
N GLY A 54 6.22 -13.54 -11.99
CA GLY A 54 5.46 -14.51 -12.76
C GLY A 54 3.97 -14.34 -12.57
N ALA A 55 3.21 -15.14 -13.31
CA ALA A 55 1.79 -15.33 -13.11
C ALA A 55 1.46 -16.78 -13.44
N ASP A 56 0.44 -17.29 -12.77
CA ASP A 56 -0.19 -18.58 -13.05
C ASP A 56 -1.68 -18.31 -13.27
N ASP A 57 -2.24 -18.85 -14.36
CA ASP A 57 -3.61 -18.55 -14.77
C ASP A 57 -4.67 -19.09 -13.79
N GLN A 58 -4.31 -20.02 -12.91
CA GLN A 58 -5.20 -20.60 -11.89
C GLN A 58 -4.96 -20.03 -10.50
N LEU A 59 -3.76 -19.49 -10.23
CA LEU A 59 -3.40 -19.00 -8.90
C LEU A 59 -3.39 -17.49 -8.84
N GLY A 60 -2.87 -16.79 -9.85
CA GLY A 60 -2.73 -15.33 -9.88
C GLY A 60 -1.30 -14.85 -10.10
N THR A 61 -0.99 -13.63 -9.67
CA THR A 61 0.30 -12.97 -9.93
C THR A 61 1.26 -13.13 -8.76
N PHE A 62 2.53 -13.39 -9.06
CA PHE A 62 3.61 -13.52 -8.09
C PHE A 62 4.57 -12.34 -8.15
N PHE A 63 5.05 -11.92 -6.98
CA PHE A 63 5.95 -10.80 -6.81
C PHE A 63 7.18 -11.19 -5.99
N GLN A 64 8.30 -10.52 -6.30
CA GLN A 64 9.47 -10.43 -5.45
C GLN A 64 9.43 -9.11 -4.69
N ILE A 65 9.82 -9.13 -3.42
CA ILE A 65 10.01 -7.93 -2.61
C ILE A 65 11.45 -7.46 -2.75
N LEU A 66 11.63 -6.15 -2.90
CA LEU A 66 12.92 -5.49 -2.99
C LEU A 66 13.05 -4.49 -1.85
N VAL A 67 14.23 -4.43 -1.24
CA VAL A 67 14.62 -3.37 -0.31
C VAL A 67 15.68 -2.54 -1.00
N LYS A 68 15.48 -1.22 -1.02
CA LYS A 68 16.38 -0.25 -1.65
C LYS A 68 16.77 0.83 -0.65
N ASP A 69 17.99 1.32 -0.73
CA ASP A 69 18.39 2.53 0.01
C ASP A 69 17.73 3.78 -0.58
N ALA A 70 17.98 4.94 0.04
CA ALA A 70 17.45 6.23 -0.40
C ALA A 70 17.98 6.67 -1.79
N GLN A 71 19.07 6.06 -2.28
CA GLN A 71 19.62 6.31 -3.61
C GLN A 71 19.07 5.32 -4.66
N GLY A 72 18.25 4.35 -4.25
CA GLY A 72 17.68 3.32 -5.10
C GLY A 72 18.55 2.08 -5.28
N THR A 73 19.69 1.97 -4.57
CA THR A 73 20.53 0.77 -4.58
C THR A 73 19.78 -0.36 -3.92
N VAL A 74 19.66 -1.50 -4.61
CA VAL A 74 19.00 -2.68 -4.03
C VAL A 74 19.89 -3.29 -2.95
N LEU A 75 19.43 -3.24 -1.71
CA LEU A 75 20.07 -3.85 -0.54
C LEU A 75 19.72 -5.34 -0.41
N TRP A 76 18.46 -5.68 -0.72
CA TRP A 76 17.99 -7.06 -0.64
C TRP A 76 16.87 -7.35 -1.63
N LYS A 77 16.76 -8.62 -2.02
CA LYS A 77 15.64 -9.17 -2.81
C LYS A 77 15.15 -10.44 -2.14
N SER A 78 13.83 -10.60 -2.00
CA SER A 78 13.27 -11.91 -1.67
C SER A 78 13.59 -12.93 -2.77
N PRO A 79 13.58 -14.24 -2.48
CA PRO A 79 13.70 -15.25 -3.53
C PRO A 79 12.58 -15.09 -4.58
N GLU A 80 12.87 -15.45 -5.83
CA GLU A 80 11.85 -15.54 -6.88
C GLU A 80 11.09 -16.86 -6.69
N VAL A 81 9.85 -16.78 -6.19
CA VAL A 81 9.08 -17.96 -5.79
C VAL A 81 7.70 -17.94 -6.43
N LEU A 82 7.35 -19.06 -7.05
CA LEU A 82 6.04 -19.32 -7.67
C LEU A 82 5.23 -20.39 -6.93
N ALA A 83 5.67 -20.79 -5.74
CA ALA A 83 5.01 -21.77 -4.88
C ALA A 83 4.34 -21.04 -3.70
N VAL A 84 3.01 -21.10 -3.62
CA VAL A 84 2.20 -20.32 -2.67
C VAL A 84 2.43 -20.70 -1.19
N ASP A 85 2.93 -21.91 -0.94
CA ASP A 85 3.24 -22.45 0.39
C ASP A 85 4.62 -22.01 0.91
N HIS A 86 5.45 -21.41 0.07
CA HIS A 86 6.75 -20.92 0.49
C HIS A 86 6.61 -19.70 1.41
N PRO A 87 7.37 -19.62 2.52
CA PRO A 87 7.22 -18.55 3.51
C PRO A 87 7.48 -17.16 2.94
N LEU A 88 8.31 -17.04 1.89
CA LEU A 88 8.59 -15.81 1.15
C LEU A 88 7.88 -15.73 -0.22
N ALA A 89 6.77 -16.45 -0.41
CA ALA A 89 5.90 -16.22 -1.56
C ALA A 89 5.09 -14.94 -1.33
N PHE A 90 5.05 -14.06 -2.33
CA PHE A 90 4.23 -12.85 -2.30
C PHE A 90 3.40 -12.79 -3.57
N GLY A 91 2.13 -12.45 -3.45
CA GLY A 91 1.22 -12.60 -4.57
C GLY A 91 -0.13 -11.96 -4.38
N GLU A 92 -0.80 -11.78 -5.51
CA GLU A 92 -2.22 -11.49 -5.59
C GLU A 92 -2.85 -12.72 -6.21
N TRP A 93 -3.53 -13.51 -5.38
CA TRP A 93 -4.08 -14.80 -5.78
C TRP A 93 -5.60 -14.80 -5.66
N ASP A 94 -6.25 -15.72 -6.37
CA ASP A 94 -7.72 -15.86 -6.37
C ASP A 94 -8.30 -16.14 -4.98
N PHE A 95 -7.47 -16.72 -4.11
CA PHE A 95 -7.78 -17.02 -2.71
C PHE A 95 -7.12 -16.04 -1.74
N GLY A 96 -6.74 -14.84 -2.18
CA GLY A 96 -6.34 -13.75 -1.30
C GLY A 96 -5.05 -13.03 -1.72
N ILE A 97 -4.92 -11.80 -1.22
CA ILE A 97 -3.74 -10.95 -1.44
C ILE A 97 -2.75 -11.22 -0.31
N SER A 98 -1.50 -11.47 -0.67
CA SER A 98 -0.41 -11.74 0.26
C SER A 98 0.81 -10.86 -0.04
N LEU A 99 0.60 -9.56 0.13
CA LEU A 99 1.57 -8.50 -0.10
C LEU A 99 1.81 -7.68 1.17
N PRO A 100 3.00 -7.09 1.36
CA PRO A 100 3.25 -6.20 2.49
C PRO A 100 2.16 -5.14 2.66
N GLN A 101 1.79 -4.85 3.91
CA GLN A 101 0.84 -3.78 4.21
C GLN A 101 1.50 -2.62 4.96
N PHE A 102 2.49 -2.90 5.80
CA PHE A 102 3.35 -1.89 6.42
C PHE A 102 4.65 -2.50 6.96
N ALA A 103 5.61 -1.63 7.26
CA ALA A 103 6.87 -1.98 7.93
C ALA A 103 7.19 -0.96 9.03
N ALA A 104 7.49 -1.44 10.25
CA ALA A 104 7.90 -0.62 11.39
C ALA A 104 8.53 -1.48 12.48
N ASP A 105 9.23 -0.87 13.44
CA ASP A 105 9.57 -1.50 14.72
C ASP A 105 8.33 -1.52 15.62
N ILE A 106 7.62 -2.65 15.60
CA ILE A 106 6.29 -2.80 16.20
C ILE A 106 6.38 -3.11 17.69
N ASP A 107 7.37 -3.90 18.09
CA ASP A 107 7.56 -4.29 19.49
C ASP A 107 8.57 -3.44 20.25
N HIS A 108 9.12 -2.41 19.59
CA HIS A 108 10.08 -1.45 20.13
C HIS A 108 11.39 -2.12 20.56
N ASP A 109 11.81 -3.17 19.83
CA ASP A 109 13.07 -3.87 20.08
C ASP A 109 14.25 -3.34 19.22
N GLY A 110 13.98 -2.30 18.41
CA GLY A 110 14.93 -1.67 17.50
C GLY A 110 15.06 -2.39 16.17
N LYS A 111 14.22 -3.37 15.86
CA LYS A 111 14.21 -4.08 14.58
C LYS A 111 12.89 -3.87 13.88
N VAL A 112 12.96 -3.69 12.57
CA VAL A 112 11.75 -3.50 11.76
C VAL A 112 11.10 -4.84 11.41
N GLU A 113 9.80 -4.93 11.67
CA GLU A 113 8.92 -5.96 11.17
C GLU A 113 8.23 -5.55 9.87
N LEU A 114 8.01 -6.53 8.99
CA LEU A 114 7.16 -6.42 7.82
C LEU A 114 5.90 -7.26 8.06
N ILE A 115 4.72 -6.65 7.92
CA ILE A 115 3.44 -7.34 8.07
C ILE A 115 2.84 -7.64 6.71
N VAL A 116 2.48 -8.91 6.52
CA VAL A 116 1.92 -9.44 5.27
C VAL A 116 0.74 -10.36 5.62
N PRO A 117 -0.49 -10.11 5.15
CA PRO A 117 -1.59 -11.06 5.35
C PRO A 117 -1.24 -12.42 4.73
N ALA A 118 -1.56 -13.49 5.43
CA ALA A 118 -1.61 -14.81 4.81
C ALA A 118 -2.78 -14.83 3.81
N PRO A 119 -2.64 -15.50 2.66
CA PRO A 119 -3.73 -15.58 1.71
C PRO A 119 -4.91 -16.35 2.32
N GLN A 120 -6.12 -15.86 2.09
CA GLN A 120 -7.35 -16.40 2.68
C GLN A 120 -8.55 -16.19 1.74
N SER A 121 -9.37 -17.24 1.57
CA SER A 121 -10.56 -17.25 0.72
C SER A 121 -11.90 -17.31 1.48
N ASP A 122 -11.87 -17.36 2.80
CA ASP A 122 -13.05 -17.40 3.67
C ASP A 122 -13.14 -16.16 4.56
N VAL A 123 -14.13 -16.14 5.46
CA VAL A 123 -14.33 -15.06 6.45
C VAL A 123 -13.73 -15.40 7.82
N SER A 124 -12.74 -16.30 7.87
CA SER A 124 -12.05 -16.63 9.11
C SER A 124 -11.16 -15.47 9.59
N PRO A 125 -10.68 -15.49 10.84
CA PRO A 125 -9.76 -14.47 11.32
C PRO A 125 -8.47 -14.41 10.50
N THR A 126 -8.18 -13.24 9.92
CA THR A 126 -6.98 -13.02 9.13
C THR A 126 -5.73 -13.29 9.94
N THR A 127 -4.88 -14.19 9.43
CA THR A 127 -3.53 -14.38 9.97
C THR A 127 -2.55 -13.54 9.17
N PHE A 128 -1.52 -13.05 9.85
CA PHE A 128 -0.43 -12.31 9.24
C PHE A 128 0.86 -13.10 9.35
N ARG A 129 1.59 -13.17 8.25
CA ARG A 129 2.99 -13.56 8.20
C ARG A 129 3.82 -12.34 8.57
N LEU A 130 4.51 -12.41 9.69
CA LEU A 130 5.43 -11.39 10.14
C LEU A 130 6.83 -11.80 9.73
N PHE A 131 7.57 -10.84 9.19
CA PHE A 131 8.99 -10.98 8.92
C PHE A 131 9.75 -9.94 9.72
N ARG A 132 10.99 -10.24 10.11
CA ARG A 132 11.85 -9.30 10.82
C ARG A 132 13.11 -9.05 10.01
N TRP A 133 13.48 -7.78 9.89
CA TRP A 133 14.76 -7.40 9.31
C TRP A 133 15.90 -7.81 10.24
N ASN A 134 16.88 -8.53 9.71
CA ASN A 134 18.03 -9.02 10.49
C ASN A 134 19.34 -8.27 10.20
N GLY A 135 19.25 -7.14 9.48
CA GLY A 135 20.40 -6.37 8.99
C GLY A 135 20.80 -6.68 7.54
N ALA A 136 20.30 -7.79 6.97
CA ALA A 136 20.61 -8.18 5.59
C ALA A 136 19.38 -8.66 4.79
N ALA A 137 18.37 -9.20 5.48
CA ALA A 137 17.17 -9.76 4.85
C ALA A 137 15.97 -9.71 5.81
N PHE A 138 14.77 -9.75 5.23
CA PHE A 138 13.57 -10.10 5.98
C PHE A 138 13.52 -11.62 6.20
N ALA A 139 13.58 -12.04 7.46
CA ALA A 139 13.45 -13.44 7.87
C ALA A 139 12.04 -13.71 8.42
N PRO A 140 11.39 -14.84 8.07
CA PRO A 140 10.10 -15.20 8.67
C PRO A 140 10.19 -15.29 10.19
N LEU A 141 9.24 -14.67 10.88
CA LEU A 141 9.19 -14.62 12.35
C LEU A 141 8.05 -15.50 12.89
N GLN A 142 6.81 -15.24 12.46
CA GLN A 142 5.64 -15.97 12.92
C GLN A 142 4.46 -15.81 11.95
N VAL A 143 3.47 -16.69 12.07
CA VAL A 143 2.18 -16.57 11.38
C VAL A 143 1.07 -16.62 12.42
N LYS A 144 0.40 -15.49 12.66
CA LYS A 144 -0.62 -15.36 13.72
C LYS A 144 -1.67 -14.33 13.36
N ALA A 145 -2.87 -14.49 13.90
CA ALA A 145 -3.90 -13.45 13.88
C ALA A 145 -3.67 -12.46 15.03
N LEU A 146 -4.08 -11.21 14.85
CA LEU A 146 -4.09 -10.21 15.92
C LEU A 146 -5.53 -10.00 16.39
N THR A 147 -5.84 -10.47 17.60
CA THR A 147 -7.22 -10.48 18.12
C THR A 147 -7.36 -9.77 19.45
N GLY A 148 -8.55 -9.24 19.72
CA GLY A 148 -8.86 -8.49 20.94
C GLY A 148 -10.37 -8.31 21.15
N LYS A 149 -10.70 -7.37 22.05
CA LYS A 149 -12.10 -7.02 22.37
C LYS A 149 -12.44 -5.63 21.83
N ALA A 150 -13.72 -5.40 21.52
CA ALA A 150 -14.22 -4.08 21.11
C ALA A 150 -14.43 -3.14 22.31
N GLN A 151 -13.34 -2.78 22.97
CA GLN A 151 -13.36 -1.80 24.06
C GLN A 151 -12.12 -0.92 23.97
N THR A 152 -12.27 0.40 24.04
CA THR A 152 -11.11 1.30 24.17
C THR A 152 -10.24 0.88 25.35
N GLY A 153 -8.93 0.83 25.14
CA GLY A 153 -7.95 0.30 26.08
C GLY A 153 -7.81 -1.23 26.06
N ALA A 154 -8.59 -1.94 25.24
CA ALA A 154 -8.46 -3.38 25.12
C ALA A 154 -7.14 -3.76 24.44
N ALA A 155 -6.48 -4.74 25.04
CA ALA A 155 -5.34 -5.43 24.47
C ALA A 155 -5.75 -6.25 23.25
N PHE A 156 -5.02 -6.06 22.16
CA PHE A 156 -4.98 -6.96 21.01
C PHE A 156 -3.67 -7.73 21.04
N ARG A 157 -3.74 -9.05 20.85
CA ARG A 157 -2.61 -9.96 21.02
C ARG A 157 -2.50 -10.93 19.84
N TRP A 158 -1.25 -11.24 19.51
CA TRP A 158 -0.93 -12.24 18.50
C TRP A 158 -1.29 -13.63 18.99
N THR A 159 -2.16 -14.34 18.27
CA THR A 159 -2.62 -15.69 18.61
C THR A 159 -2.55 -16.64 17.41
N ALA A 160 -2.20 -17.90 17.69
CA ALA A 160 -2.29 -18.98 16.71
C ALA A 160 -3.70 -19.61 16.64
N ASN A 161 -4.55 -19.34 17.63
CA ASN A 161 -5.90 -19.90 17.75
C ASN A 161 -6.93 -18.77 17.87
N PRO A 162 -7.17 -18.00 16.79
CA PRO A 162 -8.16 -16.95 16.83
C PRO A 162 -9.58 -17.53 16.85
N THR A 163 -10.49 -16.83 17.54
CA THR A 163 -11.92 -17.16 17.57
C THR A 163 -12.69 -16.13 16.75
N PRO A 164 -13.61 -16.54 15.86
CA PRO A 164 -14.43 -15.58 15.09
C PRO A 164 -15.31 -14.67 15.96
N SER A 165 -15.63 -15.06 17.20
CA SER A 165 -16.39 -14.22 18.14
C SER A 165 -15.56 -13.12 18.81
N SER A 166 -14.25 -13.10 18.62
CA SER A 166 -13.38 -11.98 19.01
C SER A 166 -13.22 -11.01 17.84
N TYR A 167 -12.83 -9.77 18.12
CA TYR A 167 -12.40 -8.87 17.06
C TYR A 167 -11.03 -9.29 16.57
N TRP A 168 -10.83 -9.34 15.25
CA TRP A 168 -9.51 -9.50 14.63
C TRP A 168 -9.20 -8.35 13.69
N VAL A 169 -7.91 -8.06 13.53
CA VAL A 169 -7.43 -7.17 12.47
C VAL A 169 -7.53 -7.92 11.14
N GLU A 170 -8.35 -7.41 10.23
CA GLU A 170 -8.46 -7.93 8.85
C GLU A 170 -7.42 -7.28 7.95
N LYS A 171 -7.20 -5.97 8.11
CA LYS A 171 -6.35 -5.18 7.23
C LYS A 171 -5.73 -4.00 7.96
N TRP A 172 -4.47 -3.72 7.64
CA TRP A 172 -3.80 -2.47 8.00
C TRP A 172 -4.07 -1.43 6.90
N ILE A 173 -4.62 -0.29 7.29
CA ILE A 173 -5.06 0.77 6.37
C ILE A 173 -3.98 1.85 6.28
N GLY A 174 -3.35 2.20 7.41
CA GLY A 174 -2.34 3.24 7.45
C GLY A 174 -1.92 3.59 8.87
N THR A 175 -1.41 4.82 9.03
CA THR A 175 -1.06 5.41 10.33
C THR A 175 -2.00 6.57 10.64
N SER A 176 -2.17 6.90 11.92
CA SER A 176 -2.91 8.09 12.36
C SER A 176 -1.94 9.23 12.70
N ALA A 177 -2.42 10.47 12.60
CA ALA A 177 -1.63 11.66 12.93
C ALA A 177 -1.10 11.65 14.38
N GLU A 178 -1.81 11.00 15.31
CA GLU A 178 -1.36 10.81 16.69
C GLU A 178 -0.32 9.68 16.89
N GLY A 179 0.23 9.09 15.82
CA GLY A 179 1.26 8.06 15.89
C GLY A 179 0.74 6.64 16.15
N GLY A 180 -0.54 6.40 15.87
CA GLY A 180 -1.16 5.07 15.92
C GLY A 180 -1.29 4.43 14.54
N TRP A 181 -1.88 3.25 14.52
CA TRP A 181 -2.12 2.44 13.32
C TRP A 181 -3.61 2.36 13.04
N VAL A 182 -4.02 2.70 11.83
CA VAL A 182 -5.40 2.55 11.40
C VAL A 182 -5.61 1.17 10.82
N VAL A 183 -6.60 0.45 11.36
CA VAL A 183 -6.90 -0.93 10.97
C VAL A 183 -8.39 -1.11 10.69
N LYS A 184 -8.70 -2.04 9.78
CA LYS A 184 -10.02 -2.63 9.65
C LYS A 184 -10.12 -3.80 10.63
N LEU A 185 -11.13 -3.74 11.49
CA LEU A 185 -11.46 -4.80 12.44
C LEU A 185 -12.70 -5.54 11.98
N VAL A 186 -12.74 -6.84 12.23
CA VAL A 186 -13.89 -7.69 11.94
C VAL A 186 -14.20 -8.56 13.14
N THR A 187 -15.48 -8.87 13.35
CA THR A 187 -15.94 -9.88 14.30
C THR A 187 -17.14 -10.62 13.71
N MET A 188 -17.35 -11.86 14.14
CA MET A 188 -18.57 -12.62 13.85
C MET A 188 -19.12 -13.15 15.18
N PRO A 189 -19.99 -12.37 15.86
CA PRO A 189 -20.60 -12.78 17.13
C PRO A 189 -21.31 -14.13 16.96
N GLU A 190 -21.35 -14.92 18.03
CA GLU A 190 -22.00 -16.23 18.00
C GLU A 190 -23.50 -16.09 17.65
N GLY A 191 -23.90 -16.68 16.52
CA GLY A 191 -25.27 -16.57 16.00
C GLY A 191 -25.63 -15.20 15.43
N GLY A 192 -24.67 -14.30 15.25
CA GLY A 192 -24.85 -12.96 14.67
C GLY A 192 -24.22 -12.80 13.28
N ASP A 193 -24.46 -11.64 12.67
CA ASP A 193 -23.88 -11.27 11.39
C ASP A 193 -22.41 -10.88 11.52
N LEU A 194 -21.66 -11.02 10.43
CA LEU A 194 -20.30 -10.46 10.32
C LEU A 194 -20.38 -8.95 10.52
N MET A 195 -19.57 -8.41 11.43
CA MET A 195 -19.48 -6.99 11.70
C MET A 195 -18.11 -6.45 11.33
N THR A 196 -18.07 -5.26 10.72
CA THR A 196 -16.84 -4.54 10.38
C THR A 196 -16.76 -3.25 11.16
N ALA A 197 -15.53 -2.79 11.42
CA ALA A 197 -15.22 -1.54 12.07
C ALA A 197 -13.87 -1.00 11.61
N VAL A 198 -13.60 0.27 11.86
CA VAL A 198 -12.29 0.89 11.61
C VAL A 198 -11.83 1.54 12.91
N ALA A 199 -10.56 1.35 13.27
CA ALA A 199 -10.03 1.83 14.54
C ALA A 199 -8.58 2.30 14.45
N VAL A 200 -8.19 3.14 15.41
CA VAL A 200 -6.79 3.46 15.70
C VAL A 200 -6.29 2.53 16.80
N MET A 201 -5.13 1.93 16.59
CA MET A 201 -4.43 1.09 17.55
C MET A 201 -3.04 1.65 17.86
N ALA A 202 -2.61 1.59 19.11
CA ALA A 202 -1.25 1.93 19.51
C ALA A 202 -0.44 0.65 19.70
N ALA A 203 0.79 0.64 19.21
CA ALA A 203 1.73 -0.45 19.46
C ALA A 203 2.10 -0.51 20.97
N LYS A 204 2.32 -1.73 21.45
CA LYS A 204 2.78 -2.06 22.80
C LYS A 204 3.80 -3.19 22.68
N SER A 205 4.64 -3.37 23.71
CA SER A 205 5.70 -4.39 23.72
C SER A 205 5.24 -5.82 23.44
N ASP A 206 3.95 -6.15 23.65
CA ASP A 206 3.39 -7.48 23.47
C ASP A 206 2.18 -7.52 22.51
N GLY A 207 1.95 -6.46 21.73
CA GLY A 207 0.85 -6.39 20.76
C GLY A 207 0.37 -4.96 20.54
N PHE A 208 -0.95 -4.77 20.58
CA PHE A 208 -1.55 -3.47 20.34
C PHE A 208 -2.62 -3.15 21.37
N GLU A 209 -2.98 -1.89 21.48
CA GLU A 209 -4.09 -1.41 22.29
C GLU A 209 -5.06 -0.62 21.41
N LEU A 210 -6.36 -0.92 21.53
CA LEU A 210 -7.39 -0.15 20.84
C LEU A 210 -7.51 1.26 21.45
N VAL A 211 -7.11 2.29 20.71
CA VAL A 211 -7.10 3.68 21.18
C VAL A 211 -8.47 4.31 21.02
N ARG A 212 -9.06 4.21 19.83
CA ARG A 212 -10.39 4.75 19.54
C ARG A 212 -10.98 4.11 18.28
N TRP A 213 -12.29 4.15 18.18
CA TRP A 213 -13.00 3.87 16.94
C TRP A 213 -12.88 5.05 15.99
N ILE A 214 -12.63 4.74 14.73
CA ILE A 214 -12.93 5.60 13.60
C ILE A 214 -14.38 5.28 13.24
N GLU A 215 -14.65 4.07 12.75
CA GLU A 215 -16.00 3.56 12.48
C GLU A 215 -16.38 2.53 13.55
N SER A 216 -17.57 2.69 14.14
CA SER A 216 -18.09 1.75 15.13
C SER A 216 -18.56 0.45 14.46
N PRO A 217 -18.52 -0.70 15.16
CA PRO A 217 -18.92 -1.99 14.60
C PRO A 217 -20.34 -2.01 14.02
N ALA A 218 -20.48 -2.42 12.76
CA ALA A 218 -21.75 -2.54 12.05
C ALA A 218 -21.81 -3.82 11.19
N ALA A 219 -23.01 -4.39 10.99
CA ALA A 219 -23.21 -5.63 10.23
C ALA A 219 -22.98 -5.44 8.71
N LEU A 220 -22.38 -6.45 8.07
CA LEU A 220 -22.15 -6.48 6.63
C LEU A 220 -23.49 -6.46 5.87
N GLY A 221 -23.67 -5.53 4.93
CA GLY A 221 -24.92 -5.38 4.17
C GLY A 221 -25.91 -4.34 4.70
N ASN A 222 -25.67 -3.76 5.88
CA ASN A 222 -26.24 -2.47 6.27
C ASN A 222 -25.45 -1.28 5.66
N GLU A 223 -24.73 -1.52 4.56
CA GLU A 223 -24.18 -0.48 3.68
C GLU A 223 -25.30 0.26 2.89
N GLY A 224 -26.57 -0.11 3.10
CA GLY A 224 -27.76 0.62 2.67
C GLY A 224 -28.02 1.86 3.52
N GLY A 225 -27.09 2.80 3.47
CA GLY A 225 -27.18 4.09 4.14
C GLY A 225 -25.84 4.77 4.08
N GLU A 226 -25.71 5.69 3.13
CA GLU A 226 -24.87 6.87 3.26
C GLU A 226 -24.93 7.34 4.73
N SER A 227 -23.88 7.01 5.49
CA SER A 227 -23.66 7.48 6.84
C SER A 227 -22.21 7.93 6.85
N VAL A 228 -21.89 9.11 6.32
CA VAL A 228 -22.21 10.40 6.96
C VAL A 228 -22.06 10.25 8.46
N GLY A 229 -20.82 10.01 8.92
CA GLY A 229 -20.66 9.62 10.32
C GLY A 229 -19.28 9.39 10.88
N VAL A 230 -18.18 9.60 10.15
CA VAL A 230 -16.85 9.73 10.78
C VAL A 230 -15.99 10.74 10.04
N ARG A 231 -15.72 11.87 10.69
CA ARG A 231 -14.72 12.89 10.39
C ARG A 231 -14.38 13.57 11.73
N PRO A 232 -13.11 13.71 12.13
CA PRO A 232 -12.13 14.56 11.45
C PRO A 232 -10.84 13.81 11.09
N ASP A 233 -10.39 13.99 9.85
CA ASP A 233 -9.00 13.71 9.46
C ASP A 233 -8.45 15.01 8.87
N SER A 234 -7.16 15.25 9.08
CA SER A 234 -6.49 16.41 8.51
C SER A 234 -5.07 16.06 8.16
N TYR A 235 -4.58 16.60 7.05
CA TYR A 235 -3.20 16.43 6.65
C TYR A 235 -2.58 17.76 6.29
N ARG A 236 -1.28 17.87 6.53
CA ARG A 236 -0.46 18.92 5.93
C ARG A 236 0.17 18.41 4.65
N ALA A 237 0.24 19.31 3.67
CA ALA A 237 0.86 19.03 2.40
C ALA A 237 1.67 20.24 1.92
N ARG A 238 2.87 19.99 1.41
CA ARG A 238 3.57 20.93 0.55
C ARG A 238 3.06 20.69 -0.86
N LEU A 239 2.43 21.69 -1.46
CA LEU A 239 2.00 21.59 -2.85
C LEU A 239 3.16 22.01 -3.76
N SER A 240 4.07 21.10 -4.08
CA SER A 240 5.23 21.42 -4.93
C SER A 240 4.84 21.60 -6.40
N ALA A 241 5.80 22.03 -7.22
CA ALA A 241 5.57 22.19 -8.66
C ALA A 241 5.13 20.89 -9.36
N GLN A 242 5.37 19.73 -8.75
CA GLN A 242 5.04 18.41 -9.30
C GLN A 242 3.54 18.09 -9.11
N ASP A 243 2.89 18.69 -8.13
CA ASP A 243 1.45 18.54 -7.88
C ASP A 243 0.60 19.40 -8.83
N HIS A 244 1.25 20.30 -9.56
CA HIS A 244 0.60 21.26 -10.46
C HIS A 244 0.45 20.73 -11.88
N VAL A 245 0.89 19.51 -12.15
CA VAL A 245 0.82 18.89 -13.48
C VAL A 245 0.23 17.50 -13.38
N ASN A 246 -0.58 17.12 -14.36
CA ASN A 246 -1.04 15.74 -14.47
C ASN A 246 0.05 14.81 -15.02
N SER A 247 -0.25 13.52 -15.14
CA SER A 247 0.67 12.50 -15.68
C SER A 247 1.15 12.73 -17.12
N SER A 248 0.50 13.63 -17.87
CA SER A 248 0.90 14.02 -19.23
C SER A 248 1.65 15.35 -19.26
N GLY A 249 1.96 15.95 -18.10
CA GLY A 249 2.65 17.24 -17.98
C GLY A 249 1.75 18.46 -18.20
N THR A 250 0.43 18.29 -18.30
CA THR A 250 -0.50 19.40 -18.49
C THR A 250 -0.78 20.10 -17.15
N PRO A 251 -0.69 21.44 -17.07
CA PRO A 251 -0.98 22.18 -15.85
C PRO A 251 -2.41 21.98 -15.36
N LEU A 252 -2.55 21.69 -14.07
CA LEU A 252 -3.83 21.61 -13.36
C LEU A 252 -4.33 23.01 -13.04
N ARG A 253 -5.64 23.22 -13.09
CA ARG A 253 -6.25 24.56 -12.97
C ARG A 253 -7.23 24.68 -11.82
N LYS A 254 -7.46 23.60 -11.09
CA LYS A 254 -8.37 23.57 -9.94
C LYS A 254 -7.61 23.08 -8.72
N VAL A 255 -7.86 23.73 -7.57
CA VAL A 255 -7.25 23.35 -6.29
C VAL A 255 -7.51 21.88 -5.98
N ILE A 256 -8.73 21.39 -6.20
CA ILE A 256 -9.08 19.99 -5.96
C ILE A 256 -8.27 19.01 -6.83
N GLU A 257 -7.86 19.41 -8.03
CA GLU A 257 -7.04 18.58 -8.91
C GLU A 257 -5.59 18.54 -8.41
N VAL A 258 -5.07 19.69 -7.91
CA VAL A 258 -3.74 19.79 -7.30
C VAL A 258 -3.67 18.94 -6.02
N LEU A 259 -4.64 19.07 -5.12
CA LEU A 259 -4.74 18.23 -3.91
C LEU A 259 -4.83 16.73 -4.26
N ARG A 260 -5.57 16.38 -5.31
CA ARG A 260 -5.65 14.99 -5.76
C ARG A 260 -4.32 14.48 -6.29
N GLN A 261 -3.61 15.31 -7.05
CA GLN A 261 -2.30 14.96 -7.61
C GLN A 261 -1.25 14.80 -6.50
N ASP A 262 -1.24 15.71 -5.52
CA ASP A 262 -0.45 15.62 -4.28
C ASP A 262 -0.74 14.31 -3.54
N ARG A 263 -2.01 14.01 -3.23
CA ARG A 263 -2.36 12.74 -2.58
C ARG A 263 -2.00 11.51 -3.42
N ALA A 264 -2.04 11.61 -4.74
CA ALA A 264 -1.53 10.55 -5.61
C ALA A 264 -0.01 10.39 -5.50
N ASN A 265 0.75 11.50 -5.41
CA ASN A 265 2.20 11.50 -5.27
C ASN A 265 2.63 10.92 -3.91
N VAL A 266 1.96 11.31 -2.81
CA VAL A 266 2.20 10.78 -1.46
C VAL A 266 1.98 9.27 -1.40
N HIS A 267 0.81 8.79 -1.82
CA HIS A 267 0.41 7.39 -1.64
C HIS A 267 0.94 6.44 -2.72
N ARG A 268 1.45 6.97 -3.85
CA ARG A 268 2.20 6.16 -4.85
C ARG A 268 3.71 6.20 -4.61
N GLY A 269 4.20 7.03 -3.69
CA GLY A 269 5.61 7.15 -3.35
C GLY A 269 6.49 7.70 -4.47
N THR A 270 5.91 8.38 -5.47
CA THR A 270 6.66 8.86 -6.63
C THR A 270 7.38 10.17 -6.37
N HIS A 271 6.73 11.08 -5.64
CA HIS A 271 7.11 12.50 -5.54
C HIS A 271 6.61 13.10 -4.22
N ARG A 272 6.75 12.36 -3.11
CA ARG A 272 6.32 12.84 -1.80
C ARG A 272 7.22 13.97 -1.32
N ASP A 273 6.63 15.10 -0.94
CA ASP A 273 7.36 16.21 -0.36
C ASP A 273 7.68 15.95 1.12
N LYS A 274 8.75 16.58 1.62
CA LYS A 274 9.26 16.33 2.99
C LYS A 274 8.26 16.78 4.06
N GLU A 275 7.49 17.83 3.77
CA GLU A 275 6.48 18.38 4.68
C GLU A 275 5.09 17.72 4.54
N ASP A 276 4.97 16.64 3.76
CA ASP A 276 3.71 15.92 3.59
C ASP A 276 3.43 14.94 4.72
N ASP A 277 2.28 15.13 5.34
CA ASP A 277 1.67 14.12 6.20
C ASP A 277 1.04 13.02 5.34
N VAL A 278 1.02 11.79 5.89
CA VAL A 278 0.22 10.69 5.35
C VAL A 278 -1.17 10.81 5.94
N ASP A 279 -2.18 10.89 5.08
CA ASP A 279 -3.59 10.90 5.48
C ASP A 279 -4.22 9.50 5.34
N VAL A 280 -5.29 9.26 6.09
CA VAL A 280 -5.94 7.93 6.12
C VAL A 280 -6.94 7.80 4.97
N PHE A 281 -7.65 8.89 4.66
CA PHE A 281 -8.78 8.89 3.74
C PHE A 281 -8.38 8.61 2.29
N PHE A 282 -7.27 9.18 1.82
CA PHE A 282 -6.81 9.08 0.44
C PHE A 282 -5.79 7.95 0.19
N THR A 283 -5.70 6.96 1.09
CA THR A 283 -4.83 5.79 0.93
C THR A 283 -5.22 4.90 -0.26
N THR A 284 -6.51 4.81 -0.61
CA THR A 284 -6.99 3.99 -1.74
C THR A 284 -7.07 4.80 -3.05
N PRO A 285 -6.79 4.18 -4.22
CA PRO A 285 -7.01 4.82 -5.52
C PRO A 285 -8.43 5.35 -5.69
N GLU A 286 -9.43 4.59 -5.23
CA GLU A 286 -10.84 4.91 -5.37
C GLU A 286 -11.20 6.19 -4.60
N ASN A 287 -10.69 6.37 -3.38
CA ASN A 287 -10.93 7.58 -2.60
C ASN A 287 -10.23 8.80 -3.22
N ARG A 288 -9.06 8.62 -3.83
CA ARG A 288 -8.37 9.68 -4.58
C ARG A 288 -9.14 10.08 -5.83
N GLU A 289 -9.68 9.12 -6.58
CA GLU A 289 -10.52 9.41 -7.74
C GLU A 289 -11.82 10.11 -7.35
N GLY A 290 -12.43 9.67 -6.24
CA GLY A 290 -13.62 10.27 -5.65
C GLY A 290 -13.41 11.69 -5.11
N MET A 291 -12.16 12.12 -4.84
CA MET A 291 -11.85 13.47 -4.32
C MET A 291 -12.45 14.58 -5.20
N SER A 292 -12.44 14.42 -6.52
CA SER A 292 -12.95 15.44 -7.46
C SER A 292 -14.46 15.63 -7.39
N GLN A 293 -15.20 14.72 -6.75
CA GLN A 293 -16.64 14.83 -6.53
C GLN A 293 -16.99 15.45 -5.17
N GLN A 294 -16.00 15.67 -4.30
CA GLN A 294 -16.24 16.26 -2.98
C GLN A 294 -16.35 17.79 -3.08
N PRO A 295 -17.27 18.41 -2.33
CA PRO A 295 -17.27 19.86 -2.17
C PRO A 295 -15.93 20.32 -1.58
N LEU A 296 -15.36 21.41 -2.12
CA LEU A 296 -14.12 21.99 -1.63
C LEU A 296 -14.35 23.44 -1.21
N LYS A 297 -13.96 23.77 0.02
CA LYS A 297 -13.95 25.13 0.55
C LYS A 297 -12.51 25.60 0.73
N VAL A 298 -12.13 26.65 0.00
CA VAL A 298 -10.82 27.31 0.16
C VAL A 298 -10.94 28.45 1.18
N VAL A 299 -10.26 28.31 2.32
CA VAL A 299 -10.24 29.34 3.37
C VAL A 299 -9.41 30.53 2.89
N GLY A 300 -9.96 31.75 3.02
CA GLY A 300 -9.34 32.97 2.51
C GLY A 300 -9.66 33.30 1.04
N GLY A 301 -10.47 32.47 0.36
CA GLY A 301 -11.06 32.78 -0.95
C GLY A 301 -10.05 32.88 -2.09
N SER A 302 -10.33 33.74 -3.08
CA SER A 302 -9.59 33.79 -4.35
C SER A 302 -8.10 34.06 -4.22
N LYS A 303 -7.66 34.75 -3.15
CA LYS A 303 -6.24 35.00 -2.89
C LYS A 303 -5.52 33.71 -2.53
N THR A 304 -6.09 32.92 -1.61
CA THR A 304 -5.57 31.61 -1.22
C THR A 304 -5.60 30.64 -2.40
N GLU A 305 -6.67 30.66 -3.19
CA GLU A 305 -6.77 29.85 -4.40
C GLU A 305 -5.65 30.18 -5.39
N ALA A 306 -5.35 31.47 -5.62
CA ALA A 306 -4.23 31.87 -6.45
C ALA A 306 -2.88 31.43 -5.86
N THR A 307 -2.69 31.55 -4.54
CA THR A 307 -1.48 31.06 -3.85
C THR A 307 -1.29 29.57 -4.05
N ILE A 308 -2.38 28.80 -3.96
CA ILE A 308 -2.34 27.35 -4.18
C ILE A 308 -2.04 27.05 -5.65
N LEU A 309 -2.69 27.69 -6.62
CA LEU A 309 -2.55 27.34 -8.04
C LEU A 309 -1.26 27.82 -8.70
N SER A 310 -0.59 28.82 -8.13
CA SER A 310 0.58 29.46 -8.74
C SER A 310 1.84 29.46 -7.87
N GLY A 311 1.74 28.98 -6.64
CA GLY A 311 2.83 28.92 -5.68
C GLY A 311 3.17 27.49 -5.28
N THR A 312 3.99 27.36 -4.24
CA THR A 312 4.27 26.07 -3.61
C THR A 312 4.01 26.11 -2.10
N PRO A 313 2.79 26.45 -1.65
CA PRO A 313 2.51 26.66 -0.23
C PRO A 313 2.51 25.34 0.57
N VAL A 314 2.63 25.46 1.89
CA VAL A 314 2.13 24.42 2.81
C VAL A 314 0.67 24.71 3.10
N VAL A 315 -0.17 23.71 2.92
CA VAL A 315 -1.58 23.74 3.26
C VAL A 315 -1.89 22.78 4.39
N GLU A 316 -2.95 23.09 5.13
CA GLU A 316 -3.65 22.15 5.98
C GLU A 316 -5.00 21.85 5.33
N VAL A 317 -5.29 20.56 5.12
CA VAL A 317 -6.54 20.09 4.53
C VAL A 317 -7.32 19.36 5.60
N GLN A 318 -8.51 19.84 5.89
CA GLN A 318 -9.47 19.21 6.78
C GLN A 318 -10.48 18.43 5.95
N ILE A 319 -10.70 17.18 6.33
CA ILE A 319 -11.66 16.27 5.73
C ILE A 319 -12.84 16.23 6.73
N SER A 320 -14.02 16.73 6.35
CA SER A 320 -15.22 16.84 7.23
C SER A 320 -16.54 16.59 6.49
N ASN A 321 -17.64 16.11 7.09
CA ASN A 321 -18.75 15.42 6.36
C ASN A 321 -19.28 16.19 5.13
N ASP A 322 -19.16 17.50 5.17
CA ASP A 322 -19.59 18.47 4.16
C ASP A 322 -18.60 18.68 2.99
N GLY A 323 -17.42 18.07 3.02
CA GLY A 323 -16.39 18.17 1.99
C GLY A 323 -14.96 18.32 2.50
N LEU A 324 -14.14 18.97 1.70
CA LEU A 324 -12.78 19.34 2.04
C LEU A 324 -12.73 20.82 2.37
N GLN A 325 -11.96 21.17 3.39
CA GLN A 325 -11.59 22.55 3.67
C GLN A 325 -10.08 22.66 3.60
N VAL A 326 -9.57 23.60 2.81
CA VAL A 326 -8.12 23.83 2.65
C VAL A 326 -7.74 25.23 3.09
N GLU A 327 -6.68 25.34 3.88
CA GLU A 327 -6.11 26.59 4.36
C GLU A 327 -4.61 26.62 4.09
N VAL A 328 -4.09 27.76 3.61
CA VAL A 328 -2.64 27.97 3.48
C VAL A 328 -2.10 28.37 4.85
N ILE A 329 -1.20 27.54 5.39
CA ILE A 329 -0.56 27.76 6.69
C ILE A 329 0.86 28.33 6.55
N SER A 330 1.48 28.14 5.38
CA SER A 330 2.72 28.82 5.00
C SER A 330 2.68 29.09 3.49
N PRO A 331 2.75 30.36 3.04
CA PRO A 331 2.66 30.72 1.62
C PRO A 331 3.86 30.26 0.80
#